data_AF-A0A0K8UFT7-F1
#
_entry.id   AF-A0A0K8UFT7-F1
#
_cell.length_a   1.000
_cell.length_b   1.000
_cell.length_c   1.000
_cell.angle_alpha   90.00
_cell.angle_beta   90.00
_cell.angle_gamma   90.00
#
_symmetry.space_group_name_H-M   'P 1'
#
loop_
_entity.id
_entity.type
_entity.pdbx_description
1 polymer ?
#
loop_
_entity_poly.entity_id
_entity_poly.type
_entity_poly.pdbx_seq_one_letter_code
_entity_poly.pdbx_strand_id
1 'polypeptide(L)'
;MKSAIFVFVFCAATVITQTSTEVVYPEPILLEKEKSNAAGRIPHYSPSRCKSNELLYPGDHADDWICDCAPGALYYPDSDSCHPAFRRGPCEAEHMLILAHNAVLPQCIKNDCKVDGLVKINNVCYQIGGSAPCPNAQLSYVLGVNTSTLMLDCIKLSISVKTRVSLLDDDEPDYDLSKVDLCARGSQRSIEGTCTPSAKTE
;
A
#
# COMPACT_ATOMS: atom_id res chain seq x y z
N MET A 1 70.45 15.35 -35.23
CA MET A 1 69.83 16.24 -34.22
C MET A 1 68.40 15.77 -34.00
N LYS A 2 68.02 15.64 -32.73
CA LYS A 2 66.79 15.04 -32.23
C LYS A 2 65.56 15.85 -32.66
N SER A 3 64.49 15.20 -33.11
CA SER A 3 63.12 15.71 -32.95
C SER A 3 62.16 14.54 -32.85
N ALA A 4 61.81 14.20 -31.61
CA ALA A 4 60.77 13.24 -31.28
C ALA A 4 59.41 13.94 -31.42
N ILE A 5 58.57 13.47 -32.34
CA ILE A 5 57.16 13.87 -32.42
C ILE A 5 56.36 12.77 -31.74
N PHE A 6 55.94 13.06 -30.51
CA PHE A 6 55.02 12.26 -29.70
C PHE A 6 53.65 12.25 -30.38
N VAL A 7 53.30 11.15 -31.05
CA VAL A 7 51.93 10.93 -31.52
C VAL A 7 51.14 10.36 -30.36
N PHE A 8 50.39 11.25 -29.68
CA PHE A 8 49.51 10.91 -28.57
C PHE A 8 48.38 9.99 -29.05
N VAL A 9 48.24 8.88 -28.31
CA VAL A 9 47.20 7.87 -28.36
C VAL A 9 45.82 8.51 -28.25
N PHE A 10 44.98 8.38 -29.28
CA PHE A 10 43.53 8.60 -29.20
C PHE A 10 42.82 7.25 -29.25
N CYS A 11 42.90 6.50 -28.14
CA CYS A 11 41.93 5.46 -27.84
C CYS A 11 40.65 6.15 -27.38
N ALA A 12 39.79 6.52 -28.32
CA ALA A 12 38.42 6.90 -28.03
C ALA A 12 37.62 5.66 -27.63
N ALA A 13 37.87 5.13 -26.44
CA ALA A 13 36.94 4.24 -25.77
C ALA A 13 35.79 5.14 -25.27
N THR A 14 34.77 5.31 -26.10
CA THR A 14 33.50 5.92 -25.69
C THR A 14 32.89 5.03 -24.62
N VAL A 15 33.07 5.40 -23.35
CA VAL A 15 32.36 4.81 -22.23
C VAL A 15 30.90 5.17 -22.41
N ILE A 16 30.11 4.21 -22.90
CA ILE A 16 28.66 4.32 -22.94
C ILE A 16 28.22 4.29 -21.47
N THR A 17 28.00 5.47 -20.89
CA THR A 17 27.37 5.59 -19.57
C THR A 17 25.95 5.08 -19.70
N GLN A 18 25.69 3.87 -19.18
CA GLN A 18 24.34 3.36 -19.06
C GLN A 18 23.60 4.25 -18.07
N THR A 19 22.75 5.14 -18.58
CA THR A 19 21.74 5.82 -17.74
C THR A 19 20.67 4.78 -17.43
N SER A 20 20.70 4.21 -16.24
CA SER A 20 19.58 3.40 -15.75
C SER A 20 18.40 4.35 -15.54
N THR A 21 17.48 4.37 -16.50
CA THR A 21 16.19 5.04 -16.31
C THR A 21 15.39 4.20 -15.32
N GLU A 22 15.25 4.70 -14.09
CA GLU A 22 14.44 4.02 -13.07
C GLU A 22 12.95 4.27 -13.34
N VAL A 23 12.16 3.20 -13.27
CA VAL A 23 10.70 3.28 -13.34
C VAL A 23 10.18 3.33 -11.90
N VAL A 24 9.56 4.44 -11.55
CA VAL A 24 9.00 4.69 -10.23
C VAL A 24 7.49 4.58 -10.31
N TYR A 25 6.88 3.85 -9.38
CA TYR A 25 5.43 3.61 -9.38
C TYR A 25 4.73 4.45 -8.31
N PRO A 26 3.67 5.20 -8.66
CA PRO A 26 2.85 5.90 -7.68
C PRO A 26 1.99 4.93 -6.88
N GLU A 27 1.93 5.11 -5.56
CA GLU A 27 0.98 4.38 -4.73
C GLU A 27 -0.29 5.21 -4.47
N PRO A 28 -1.50 4.66 -4.69
CA PRO A 28 -2.75 5.32 -4.34
C PRO A 28 -2.95 5.24 -2.83
N ILE A 29 -2.45 6.25 -2.12
CA ILE A 29 -2.66 6.40 -0.68
C ILE A 29 -3.76 7.42 -0.41
N LEU A 30 -4.57 7.18 0.63
CA LEU A 30 -5.54 8.14 1.16
C LEU A 30 -4.78 9.25 1.91
N LEU A 31 -4.06 10.10 1.18
CA LEU A 31 -3.51 11.32 1.74
C LEU A 31 -4.62 12.36 1.82
N GLU A 32 -4.82 12.91 3.02
CA GLU A 32 -5.53 14.17 3.17
C GLU A 32 -4.87 15.21 2.27
N LYS A 33 -5.68 15.83 1.42
CA LYS A 33 -5.32 16.82 0.39
C LYS A 33 -4.71 18.11 0.96
N GLU A 34 -4.32 18.12 2.24
CA GLU A 34 -3.89 19.29 3.01
C GLU A 34 -2.37 19.41 3.19
N LYS A 35 -1.54 18.56 2.57
CA LYS A 35 -0.10 18.87 2.46
C LYS A 35 0.14 19.88 1.34
N SER A 36 -0.11 21.16 1.63
CA SER A 36 0.13 22.31 0.74
C SER A 36 1.52 22.34 0.09
N ASN A 37 2.52 21.72 0.73
CA ASN A 37 3.92 21.66 0.25
C ASN A 37 4.19 20.53 -0.77
N ALA A 38 3.27 19.58 -0.96
CA ALA A 38 3.50 18.46 -1.87
C ALA A 38 3.41 18.87 -3.35
N ALA A 39 2.74 19.98 -3.67
CA ALA A 39 2.55 20.48 -5.04
C ALA A 39 2.01 19.41 -6.02
N GLY A 40 1.16 18.49 -5.54
CA GLY A 40 0.61 17.40 -6.35
C GLY A 40 1.54 16.19 -6.54
N ARG A 41 2.73 16.18 -5.94
CA ARG A 41 3.60 14.99 -5.88
C ARG A 41 2.99 13.95 -4.94
N ILE A 42 3.12 12.67 -5.30
CA ILE A 42 2.61 11.54 -4.53
C ILE A 42 3.76 10.61 -4.14
N PRO A 43 3.62 9.84 -3.04
CA PRO A 43 4.66 8.91 -2.64
C PRO A 43 4.84 7.78 -3.63
N HIS A 44 6.08 7.30 -3.67
CA HIS A 44 6.58 6.46 -4.73
C HIS A 44 7.35 5.27 -4.19
N TYR A 45 7.10 4.09 -4.76
CA TYR A 45 7.94 2.93 -4.49
C TYR A 45 9.25 3.02 -5.29
N SER A 46 10.39 3.07 -4.59
CA SER A 46 11.74 3.17 -5.17
C SER A 46 12.75 2.33 -4.37
N PRO A 47 12.88 1.03 -4.66
CA PRO A 47 13.72 0.11 -3.89
C PRO A 47 15.24 0.33 -4.06
N SER A 48 15.64 1.12 -5.06
CA SER A 48 17.02 1.55 -5.25
C SER A 48 17.43 2.70 -4.32
N ARG A 49 16.45 3.48 -3.82
CA ARG A 49 16.67 4.68 -2.99
C ARG A 49 16.24 4.51 -1.54
N CYS A 50 15.13 3.83 -1.30
CA CYS A 50 14.57 3.62 0.03
C CYS A 50 14.70 2.16 0.47
N LYS A 51 14.71 1.93 1.78
CA LYS A 51 14.82 0.58 2.35
C LYS A 51 13.49 -0.17 2.19
N SER A 52 13.47 -1.44 2.59
CA SER A 52 12.23 -2.24 2.59
C SER A 52 11.17 -1.60 3.49
N ASN A 53 9.92 -1.62 3.03
CA ASN A 53 8.75 -1.01 3.70
C ASN A 53 8.85 0.51 3.87
N GLU A 54 9.64 1.18 3.03
CA GLU A 54 9.67 2.64 2.91
C GLU A 54 9.17 3.06 1.54
N LEU A 55 8.63 4.27 1.46
CA LEU A 55 8.30 4.96 0.23
C LEU A 55 9.09 6.26 0.15
N LEU A 56 9.30 6.72 -1.08
CA LEU A 56 9.89 8.02 -1.34
C LEU A 56 8.79 9.08 -1.31
N TYR A 57 8.75 9.86 -0.23
CA TYR A 57 7.80 10.94 -0.02
C TYR A 57 8.34 12.28 -0.52
N PRO A 58 7.45 13.18 -0.98
CA PRO A 58 7.78 14.58 -1.23
C PRO A 58 8.26 15.27 0.06
N GLY A 59 9.45 15.86 0.04
CA GLY A 59 9.97 16.71 1.10
C GLY A 59 9.38 18.13 1.08
N ASP A 60 9.85 18.98 1.99
CA ASP A 60 9.33 20.34 2.22
C ASP A 60 9.68 21.33 1.09
N HIS A 61 10.69 21.02 0.29
CA HIS A 61 11.06 21.78 -0.89
C HIS A 61 10.58 21.09 -2.18
N ALA A 62 10.44 21.87 -3.26
CA ALA A 62 9.86 21.42 -4.54
C ALA A 62 10.54 20.18 -5.13
N ASP A 63 11.87 20.07 -4.97
CA ASP A 63 12.68 18.98 -5.51
C ASP A 63 13.22 18.04 -4.43
N ASP A 64 12.79 18.20 -3.18
CA ASP A 64 13.25 17.37 -2.07
C ASP A 64 12.40 16.10 -1.95
N TRP A 65 13.07 15.00 -1.62
CA TRP A 65 12.47 13.67 -1.50
C TRP A 65 13.10 12.92 -0.33
N ILE A 66 12.25 12.41 0.57
CA ILE A 66 12.66 11.73 1.78
C ILE A 66 12.08 10.31 1.82
N CYS A 67 12.85 9.34 2.28
CA CYS A 67 12.34 8.00 2.56
C CYS A 67 11.65 8.01 3.93
N ASP A 68 10.42 7.52 3.98
CA ASP A 68 9.67 7.34 5.22
C ASP A 68 8.85 6.04 5.13
N CYS A 69 8.36 5.53 6.26
CA CYS A 69 7.64 4.27 6.31
C CYS A 69 6.42 4.26 5.38
N ALA A 70 6.23 3.13 4.71
CA ALA A 70 5.02 2.88 3.96
C ALA A 70 3.79 2.89 4.89
N PRO A 71 2.58 3.22 4.40
CA PRO A 71 1.38 3.21 5.21
C PRO A 71 1.18 1.87 5.94
N GLY A 72 0.89 1.93 7.24
CA GLY A 72 0.74 0.73 8.07
C GLY A 72 2.05 0.07 8.49
N ALA A 73 3.22 0.65 8.16
CA ALA A 73 4.51 0.26 8.71
C ALA A 73 4.96 1.21 9.83
N LEU A 74 5.77 0.68 10.76
CA LEU A 74 6.26 1.34 11.95
C LEU A 74 7.79 1.41 11.92
N TYR A 75 8.35 2.58 12.21
CA TYR A 75 9.79 2.77 12.32
C TYR A 75 10.32 2.16 13.64
N TYR A 76 11.28 1.24 13.57
CA TYR A 76 11.93 0.66 14.74
C TYR A 76 13.36 1.21 14.90
N PRO A 77 13.65 1.99 15.96
CA PRO A 77 14.93 2.70 16.09
C PRO A 77 16.17 1.80 16.11
N ASP A 78 16.11 0.65 16.80
CA ASP A 78 17.30 -0.20 16.99
C ASP A 78 17.77 -0.85 15.69
N SER A 79 16.85 -1.09 14.74
CA SER A 79 17.17 -1.65 13.43
C SER A 79 17.27 -0.59 12.34
N ASP A 80 16.97 0.68 12.65
CA ASP A 80 16.90 1.78 11.68
C ASP A 80 16.12 1.39 10.41
N SER A 81 14.91 0.84 10.60
CA SER A 81 14.10 0.33 9.49
C SER A 81 12.60 0.27 9.80
N CYS A 82 11.78 0.32 8.76
CA CYS A 82 10.33 0.20 8.84
C CYS A 82 9.87 -1.26 8.79
N HIS A 83 8.89 -1.60 9.64
CA HIS A 83 8.31 -2.94 9.72
C HIS A 83 6.78 -2.87 9.73
N PRO A 84 6.06 -3.74 9.01
CA PRO A 84 4.60 -3.71 9.01
C PRO A 84 4.03 -3.92 10.43
N ALA A 85 3.03 -3.12 10.80
CA ALA A 85 2.35 -3.29 12.08
C ALA A 85 1.64 -4.66 12.16
N PHE A 86 1.52 -5.19 13.38
CA PHE A 86 0.97 -6.52 13.67
C PHE A 86 1.68 -7.68 12.97
N ARG A 87 2.91 -7.46 12.49
CA ARG A 87 3.83 -8.51 12.04
C ARG A 87 4.96 -8.67 13.05
N ARG A 88 5.69 -9.79 12.94
CA ARG A 88 6.84 -10.07 13.80
C ARG A 88 7.88 -8.95 13.75
N GLY A 89 8.24 -8.49 12.56
CA GLY A 89 9.25 -7.44 12.39
C GLY A 89 10.57 -7.80 13.11
N PRO A 90 11.12 -6.88 13.94
CA PRO A 90 12.33 -7.11 14.72
C PRO A 90 12.06 -7.87 16.04
N CYS A 91 10.81 -8.17 16.36
CA CYS A 91 10.46 -8.86 17.59
C CYS A 91 10.89 -10.34 17.57
N GLU A 92 11.03 -10.88 18.79
CA GLU A 92 11.25 -12.30 19.03
C GLU A 92 10.15 -13.19 18.44
N ALA A 93 10.40 -14.51 18.40
CA ALA A 93 9.38 -15.47 18.02
C ALA A 93 8.11 -15.33 18.88
N GLU A 94 6.95 -15.61 18.27
CA GLU A 94 5.62 -15.46 18.91
C GLU A 94 5.29 -14.02 19.37
N HIS A 95 6.02 -13.00 18.93
CA HIS A 95 5.70 -11.59 19.20
C HIS A 95 5.36 -10.84 17.91
N MET A 96 4.72 -9.70 18.07
CA MET A 96 4.37 -8.79 16.98
C MET A 96 4.60 -7.34 17.39
N LEU A 97 4.94 -6.52 16.40
CA LEU A 97 5.20 -5.10 16.56
C LEU A 97 3.89 -4.32 16.49
N ILE A 98 3.61 -3.50 17.49
CA ILE A 98 2.45 -2.61 17.51
C ILE A 98 2.86 -1.19 17.90
N LEU A 99 2.04 -0.21 17.57
CA LEU A 99 2.09 1.11 18.18
C LEU A 99 0.86 1.28 19.06
N ALA A 100 1.04 1.23 20.37
CA ALA A 100 -0.08 1.41 21.30
C ALA A 100 -0.67 2.83 21.17
N HIS A 101 -1.95 2.96 21.49
CA HIS A 101 -2.61 4.27 21.47
C HIS A 101 -1.85 5.28 22.36
N ASN A 102 -1.55 6.46 21.82
CA ASN A 102 -0.72 7.51 22.43
C ASN A 102 0.76 7.16 22.66
N ALA A 103 1.26 6.01 22.19
CA ALA A 103 2.68 5.72 22.22
C ALA A 103 3.39 6.40 21.04
N VAL A 104 4.63 6.84 21.27
CA VAL A 104 5.51 7.40 20.23
C VAL A 104 6.41 6.33 19.63
N LEU A 105 6.78 5.34 20.45
CA LEU A 105 7.67 4.25 20.05
C LEU A 105 6.91 2.93 19.95
N PRO A 106 7.16 2.13 18.90
CA PRO A 106 6.52 0.83 18.76
C PRO A 106 7.04 -0.17 19.80
N GLN A 107 6.21 -1.14 20.12
CA GLN A 107 6.46 -2.12 21.17
C GLN A 107 6.22 -3.53 20.63
N CYS A 108 7.06 -4.47 21.09
CA CYS A 108 6.85 -5.90 20.85
C CYS A 108 5.91 -6.46 21.90
N ILE A 109 4.75 -6.97 21.47
CA ILE A 109 3.80 -7.66 22.34
C ILE A 109 3.68 -9.12 21.94
N LYS A 110 3.31 -9.96 22.90
CA LYS A 110 3.07 -11.38 22.64
C LYS A 110 1.88 -11.55 21.71
N ASN A 111 2.06 -12.36 20.67
CA ASN A 111 1.00 -12.81 19.79
C ASN A 111 0.37 -14.09 20.36
N ASP A 112 -0.86 -14.01 20.85
CA ASP A 112 -1.61 -15.15 21.38
C ASP A 112 -1.79 -16.29 20.37
N CYS A 113 -1.77 -15.99 19.07
CA CYS A 113 -1.87 -16.98 18.00
C CYS A 113 -0.53 -17.67 17.70
N LYS A 114 0.59 -17.15 18.22
CA LYS A 114 1.96 -17.68 18.07
C LYS A 114 2.48 -17.80 16.64
N VAL A 115 1.70 -17.37 15.64
CA VAL A 115 2.03 -17.43 14.22
C VAL A 115 2.01 -16.02 13.64
N ASP A 116 3.09 -15.63 12.98
CA ASP A 116 3.18 -14.32 12.32
C ASP A 116 2.08 -14.14 11.26
N GLY A 117 1.45 -12.97 11.24
CA GLY A 117 0.33 -12.67 10.36
C GLY A 117 -1.05 -13.17 10.83
N LEU A 118 -1.12 -13.87 11.96
CA LEU A 118 -2.37 -14.19 12.65
C LEU A 118 -2.53 -13.35 13.90
N VAL A 119 -3.74 -12.83 14.11
CA VAL A 119 -4.09 -11.97 15.25
C VAL A 119 -5.37 -12.49 15.89
N LYS A 120 -5.43 -12.42 17.22
CA LYS A 120 -6.56 -12.93 18.00
C LYS A 120 -7.64 -11.86 18.18
N ILE A 121 -8.85 -12.15 17.70
CA ILE A 121 -10.03 -11.31 17.86
C ILE A 121 -11.16 -12.20 18.38
N ASN A 122 -11.79 -11.83 19.49
CA ASN A 122 -12.87 -12.61 20.12
C ASN A 122 -12.51 -14.10 20.31
N ASN A 123 -11.28 -14.36 20.75
CA ASN A 123 -10.74 -15.71 21.00
C ASN A 123 -10.53 -16.59 19.75
N VAL A 124 -10.61 -16.02 18.55
CA VAL A 124 -10.34 -16.69 17.27
C VAL A 124 -9.15 -16.02 16.60
N CYS A 125 -8.26 -16.82 16.01
CA CYS A 125 -7.12 -16.32 15.24
C CYS A 125 -7.52 -16.07 13.79
N TYR A 126 -7.39 -14.82 13.36
CA TYR A 126 -7.68 -14.39 11.98
C TYR A 126 -6.39 -13.98 11.28
N GLN A 127 -6.34 -14.24 9.98
CA GLN A 127 -5.21 -13.86 9.14
C GLN A 127 -5.35 -12.39 8.70
N ILE A 128 -4.31 -11.60 8.91
CA ILE A 128 -4.21 -10.25 8.33
C ILE A 128 -4.16 -10.37 6.80
N GLY A 129 -4.97 -9.57 6.11
CA GLY A 129 -5.25 -9.64 4.67
C GLY A 129 -6.38 -10.64 4.33
N GLY A 130 -6.89 -11.39 5.31
CA GLY A 130 -8.04 -12.27 5.13
C GLY A 130 -9.37 -11.53 5.17
N SER A 131 -10.41 -12.10 4.57
CA SER A 131 -11.74 -11.49 4.53
C SER A 131 -12.51 -11.62 5.85
N ALA A 132 -12.14 -12.56 6.72
CA ALA A 132 -12.72 -12.72 8.06
C ALA A 132 -11.85 -11.98 9.09
N PRO A 133 -12.43 -11.31 10.11
CA PRO A 133 -13.85 -11.36 10.53
C PRO A 133 -14.75 -10.28 9.91
N CYS A 134 -14.36 -9.69 8.76
CA CYS A 134 -15.06 -8.54 8.23
C CYS A 134 -16.47 -8.89 7.69
N PRO A 135 -17.51 -8.12 8.05
CA PRO A 135 -18.89 -8.43 7.68
C PRO A 135 -19.14 -8.27 6.17
N ASN A 136 -18.46 -7.31 5.54
CA ASN A 136 -18.63 -6.94 4.13
C ASN A 136 -17.56 -7.57 3.22
N ALA A 137 -17.19 -8.82 3.48
CA ALA A 137 -16.18 -9.54 2.71
C ALA A 137 -16.47 -9.56 1.19
N GLN A 138 -17.74 -9.55 0.79
CA GLN A 138 -18.16 -9.51 -0.62
C GLN A 138 -17.80 -8.19 -1.32
N LEU A 139 -17.58 -7.12 -0.55
CA LEU A 139 -17.20 -5.80 -1.03
C LEU A 139 -15.67 -5.57 -0.95
N SER A 140 -14.88 -6.66 -0.92
CA SER A 140 -13.42 -6.63 -0.84
C SER A 140 -12.87 -5.98 0.44
N TYR A 141 -13.62 -6.07 1.54
CA TYR A 141 -13.11 -5.74 2.86
C TYR A 141 -12.26 -6.88 3.40
N VAL A 142 -11.08 -6.53 3.91
CA VAL A 142 -10.15 -7.45 4.55
C VAL A 142 -9.73 -6.93 5.91
N LEU A 143 -9.37 -7.84 6.81
CA LEU A 143 -8.75 -7.48 8.07
C LEU A 143 -7.36 -6.91 7.78
N GLY A 144 -7.17 -5.62 7.97
CA GLY A 144 -5.91 -4.93 7.69
C GLY A 144 -5.57 -3.92 8.76
N VAL A 145 -4.49 -3.16 8.52
CA VAL A 145 -4.09 -2.07 9.40
C VAL A 145 -4.67 -0.78 8.83
N ASN A 146 -5.42 -0.05 9.65
CA ASN A 146 -5.89 1.28 9.31
C ASN A 146 -4.69 2.24 9.37
N THR A 147 -4.40 2.94 8.27
CA THR A 147 -3.18 3.74 8.13
C THR A 147 -3.18 5.00 8.98
N SER A 148 -4.35 5.49 9.40
CA SER A 148 -4.49 6.69 10.23
C SER A 148 -4.38 6.36 11.72
N THR A 149 -4.93 5.22 12.15
CA THR A 149 -4.92 4.83 13.57
C THR A 149 -3.82 3.83 13.92
N LEU A 150 -3.21 3.20 12.91
CA LEU A 150 -2.23 2.11 13.04
C LEU A 150 -2.76 0.90 13.84
N MET A 151 -4.08 0.73 13.87
CA MET A 151 -4.79 -0.37 14.53
C MET A 151 -5.44 -1.31 13.50
N LEU A 152 -5.79 -2.52 13.93
CA LEU A 152 -6.53 -3.47 13.10
C LEU A 152 -7.95 -2.99 12.82
N ASP A 153 -8.36 -3.07 11.57
CA ASP A 153 -9.69 -2.68 11.11
C ASP A 153 -10.09 -3.47 9.86
N CYS A 154 -11.37 -3.39 9.48
CA CYS A 154 -11.86 -3.86 8.20
C CYS A 154 -11.66 -2.79 7.14
N ILE A 155 -10.58 -2.91 6.38
CA ILE A 155 -10.23 -1.95 5.33
C ILE A 155 -10.72 -2.45 3.97
N LYS A 156 -11.22 -1.53 3.14
CA LYS A 156 -11.63 -1.83 1.76
C LYS A 156 -10.38 -1.85 0.89
N LEU A 157 -10.12 -2.96 0.18
CA LEU A 157 -9.11 -2.96 -0.86
C LEU A 157 -9.58 -2.05 -1.99
N SER A 158 -8.75 -1.10 -2.41
CA SER A 158 -9.02 -0.21 -3.54
C SER A 158 -8.97 -1.00 -4.84
N ILE A 159 -10.06 -1.69 -5.17
CA ILE A 159 -10.30 -2.13 -6.54
C ILE A 159 -10.85 -0.92 -7.28
N SER A 160 -9.98 -0.16 -7.95
CA SER A 160 -10.40 0.69 -9.04
C SER A 160 -10.86 -0.23 -10.18
N VAL A 161 -12.15 -0.62 -10.20
CA VAL A 161 -12.72 -1.21 -11.42
C VAL A 161 -12.86 -0.08 -12.43
N LYS A 162 -11.78 0.23 -13.14
CA LYS A 162 -11.85 1.13 -14.31
C LYS A 162 -12.59 0.37 -15.41
N THR A 163 -13.92 0.40 -15.36
CA THR A 163 -14.75 -0.10 -16.47
C THR A 163 -14.51 0.79 -17.69
N ARG A 164 -14.72 0.26 -18.90
CA ARG A 164 -14.49 0.99 -20.16
C ARG A 164 -15.36 2.25 -20.34
N VAL A 165 -16.18 2.62 -19.36
CA VAL A 165 -17.16 3.71 -19.41
C VAL A 165 -16.69 4.96 -18.65
N SER A 166 -15.67 4.88 -17.80
CA SER A 166 -15.18 6.05 -17.06
C SER A 166 -14.26 6.90 -17.94
N LEU A 167 -14.87 7.65 -18.85
CA LEU A 167 -14.29 8.83 -19.44
C LEU A 167 -14.67 10.02 -18.55
N LEU A 168 -13.63 10.73 -18.11
CA LEU A 168 -13.64 12.03 -17.43
C LEU A 168 -13.76 11.97 -15.90
N ASP A 169 -12.62 12.26 -15.28
CA ASP A 169 -12.47 12.63 -13.88
C ASP A 169 -13.30 13.90 -13.63
N ASP A 170 -14.32 13.82 -12.78
CA ASP A 170 -14.72 14.86 -11.80
C ASP A 170 -16.10 14.62 -11.15
N ASP A 171 -16.89 13.64 -11.58
CA ASP A 171 -18.15 13.26 -10.91
C ASP A 171 -18.33 11.73 -10.89
N GLU A 172 -17.47 11.00 -10.18
CA GLU A 172 -17.79 9.62 -9.82
C GLU A 172 -18.70 9.67 -8.59
N PRO A 173 -20.02 9.40 -8.72
CA PRO A 173 -20.87 9.33 -7.54
C PRO A 173 -20.37 8.19 -6.66
N ASP A 174 -20.23 8.44 -5.36
CA ASP A 174 -19.88 7.42 -4.37
C ASP A 174 -20.98 6.35 -4.36
N TYR A 175 -20.79 5.30 -5.17
CA TYR A 175 -21.69 4.17 -5.21
C TYR A 175 -21.49 3.38 -3.93
N ASP A 176 -22.34 3.64 -2.94
CA ASP A 176 -22.41 2.87 -1.71
C ASP A 176 -22.92 1.45 -2.02
N LEU A 177 -21.98 0.56 -2.36
CA LEU A 177 -22.23 -0.84 -2.67
C LEU A 177 -22.86 -1.60 -1.49
N SER A 178 -22.87 -1.05 -0.27
CA SER A 178 -23.58 -1.62 0.86
C SER A 178 -25.10 -1.44 0.79
N LYS A 179 -25.57 -0.45 0.00
CA LYS A 179 -26.99 -0.17 -0.27
C LYS A 179 -27.50 -0.86 -1.54
N VAL A 180 -26.65 -1.62 -2.22
CA VAL A 180 -27.00 -2.30 -3.46
C VAL A 180 -27.63 -3.65 -3.12
N ASP A 181 -28.90 -3.84 -3.48
CA ASP A 181 -29.59 -5.12 -3.32
C ASP A 181 -28.87 -6.23 -4.10
N LEU A 182 -28.24 -7.13 -3.36
CA LEU A 182 -27.61 -8.32 -3.90
C LEU A 182 -28.71 -9.29 -4.37
N CYS A 183 -28.67 -9.65 -5.64
CA CYS A 183 -29.64 -10.62 -6.17
C CYS A 183 -29.39 -12.01 -5.59
N ALA A 184 -30.45 -12.82 -5.52
CA ALA A 184 -30.32 -14.22 -5.16
C ALA A 184 -29.32 -14.93 -6.09
N ARG A 185 -28.60 -15.94 -5.56
CA ARG A 185 -27.67 -16.74 -6.37
C ARG A 185 -28.41 -17.31 -7.58
N GLY A 186 -27.90 -17.02 -8.78
CA GLY A 186 -28.48 -17.47 -10.05
C GLY A 186 -29.52 -16.52 -10.66
N SER A 187 -29.74 -15.34 -10.07
CA SER A 187 -30.61 -14.30 -10.64
C SER A 187 -29.81 -13.24 -11.41
N GLN A 188 -30.44 -12.68 -12.45
CA GLN A 188 -29.88 -11.61 -13.27
C GLN A 188 -30.43 -10.25 -12.81
N ARG A 189 -29.65 -9.19 -13.03
CA ARG A 189 -30.14 -7.81 -12.87
C ARG A 189 -30.74 -7.30 -14.18
N SER A 190 -31.83 -6.55 -14.09
CA SER A 190 -32.35 -5.76 -15.22
C SER A 190 -31.38 -4.64 -15.58
N ILE A 191 -31.58 -4.02 -16.75
CA ILE A 191 -30.77 -2.89 -17.19
C ILE A 191 -30.93 -1.66 -16.28
N GLU A 192 -32.05 -1.57 -15.57
CA GLU A 192 -32.35 -0.58 -14.53
C GLU A 192 -31.80 -0.99 -13.14
N GLY A 193 -31.04 -2.08 -13.04
CA GLY A 193 -30.39 -2.51 -11.80
C GLY A 193 -31.29 -3.26 -10.81
N THR A 194 -32.52 -3.62 -11.20
CA THR A 194 -33.44 -4.37 -10.33
C THR A 194 -33.20 -5.88 -10.46
N CYS A 195 -33.23 -6.63 -9.35
CA CYS A 195 -33.12 -8.08 -9.42
C CYS A 195 -34.38 -8.68 -10.04
N THR A 196 -34.24 -9.37 -11.18
CA THR A 196 -35.35 -10.12 -11.77
C THR A 196 -35.43 -11.49 -11.10
N PRO A 197 -36.62 -11.93 -10.64
CA PRO A 197 -36.77 -13.30 -10.17
C PRO A 197 -36.46 -14.24 -11.34
N SER A 198 -35.54 -15.19 -11.14
CA SER A 198 -35.24 -16.20 -12.17
C SER A 198 -36.53 -16.91 -12.53
N ALA A 199 -36.90 -16.87 -13.82
CA ALA A 199 -38.08 -17.55 -14.33
C ALA A 199 -38.04 -19.01 -13.86
N LYS A 200 -39.11 -19.44 -13.16
CA LYS A 200 -39.26 -20.83 -12.75
C LYS A 200 -39.24 -21.68 -14.01
N THR A 201 -38.28 -22.59 -14.10
CA THR A 201 -38.31 -23.66 -15.11
C THR A 201 -39.49 -24.55 -14.75
N GLU A 202 -40.49 -24.57 -15.64
CA GLU A 202 -41.69 -25.41 -15.57
C GLU A 202 -41.33 -26.90 -15.69
#